data_AF-A0A943DAK9-F1
#
_entry.id   AF-A0A943DAK9-F1
#
_cell.length_a   1.000
_cell.length_b   1.000
_cell.length_c   1.000
_cell.angle_alpha   90.00
_cell.angle_beta   90.00
_cell.angle_gamma   90.00
#
_symmetry.space_group_name_H-M   'P 1'
#
loop_
_entity.id
_entity.type
_entity.pdbx_description
1 polymer ?
#
loop_
_entity_poly.entity_id
_entity_poly.type
_entity_poly.pdbx_seq_one_letter_code
_entity_poly.pdbx_strand_id
1 'polypeptide(L)'
;MFCNIPGMSQPKDAPALATEMDKLAAKLTEMGIQFEDRQIYLTRGRQIAVYEKGRKVWDAICGPFSYGGQCGLLEVTGVIVDGKRENGEAKGWQTADNVIQMVRDYKCNKSR
;
A
#
# COMPACT_ATOMS: atom_id res chain seq x y z
N MET A 1 23.47 38.57 20.21
CA MET A 1 23.26 38.92 18.79
C MET A 1 23.32 37.60 18.03
N PHE A 2 22.16 37.00 17.77
CA PHE A 2 22.09 35.69 17.10
C PHE A 2 22.06 35.94 15.60
N CYS A 3 23.10 35.51 14.90
CA CYS A 3 23.19 35.65 13.45
C CYS A 3 22.17 34.71 12.80
N ASN A 4 21.14 35.30 12.19
CA ASN A 4 20.21 34.62 11.30
C ASN A 4 20.96 34.10 10.07
N ILE A 5 20.95 32.78 9.85
CA ILE A 5 21.35 32.17 8.58
C ILE A 5 20.08 32.08 7.71
N PRO A 6 19.99 32.83 6.59
CA PRO A 6 18.89 32.67 5.65
C PRO A 6 19.18 31.47 4.74
N GLY A 7 18.22 30.54 4.61
CA GLY A 7 18.30 29.52 3.55
C GLY A 7 18.24 28.05 3.98
N MET A 8 17.78 27.73 5.19
CA MET A 8 17.20 26.40 5.41
C MET A 8 15.70 26.51 5.17
N SER A 9 15.31 26.30 3.91
CA SER A 9 13.95 25.89 3.58
C SER A 9 13.64 24.70 4.48
N GLN A 10 12.72 24.89 5.43
CA GLN A 10 12.07 23.81 6.15
C GLN A 10 11.64 22.75 5.12
N PRO A 11 11.67 21.44 5.44
CA PRO A 11 11.10 20.44 4.54
C PRO A 11 9.64 20.85 4.30
N LYS A 12 9.41 21.36 3.09
CA LYS A 12 8.10 21.79 2.62
C LYS A 12 7.28 20.52 2.50
N ASP A 13 6.45 20.30 3.51
CA ASP A 13 5.28 19.43 3.50
C ASP A 13 5.50 18.14 2.70
N ALA A 14 6.10 17.12 3.33
CA ALA A 14 5.77 15.77 2.92
C ALA A 14 4.23 15.70 2.94
N PRO A 15 3.55 15.42 1.82
CA PRO A 15 2.10 15.44 1.81
C PRO A 15 1.65 14.51 2.93
N ALA A 16 0.87 15.04 3.88
CA ALA A 16 0.24 14.21 4.90
C ALA A 16 -0.37 13.03 4.17
N LEU A 17 -0.02 11.80 4.54
CA LEU A 17 -0.45 10.59 3.84
C LEU A 17 -1.98 10.60 3.74
N ALA A 18 -2.50 11.07 2.61
CA ALA A 18 -3.87 11.57 2.51
C ALA A 18 -4.86 10.42 2.31
N THR A 19 -4.36 9.30 1.80
CA THR A 19 -5.15 8.11 1.49
C THR A 19 -4.54 6.86 2.11
N GLU A 20 -5.33 5.81 2.28
CA GLU A 20 -4.80 4.50 2.68
C GLU A 20 -3.79 3.95 1.67
N MET A 21 -3.88 4.34 0.39
CA MET A 21 -2.87 3.99 -0.62
C MET A 21 -1.52 4.67 -0.35
N ASP A 22 -1.52 5.95 -0.01
CA ASP A 22 -0.28 6.67 0.31
C ASP A 22 0.39 6.07 1.55
N LYS A 23 -0.41 5.81 2.59
CA LYS A 23 0.06 5.16 3.81
C LYS A 23 0.62 3.76 3.52
N LEU A 24 -0.02 2.99 2.65
CA LEU A 24 0.45 1.67 2.26
C LEU A 24 1.79 1.78 1.52
N ALA A 25 1.88 2.65 0.51
CA ALA A 25 3.12 2.86 -0.24
C ALA A 25 4.29 3.23 0.68
N ALA A 26 4.09 4.20 1.59
CA ALA A 26 5.11 4.62 2.55
C ALA A 26 5.59 3.46 3.44
N LYS A 27 4.67 2.68 4.01
CA LYS A 27 5.02 1.52 4.87
C LYS A 27 5.73 0.41 4.10
N LEU A 28 5.35 0.16 2.84
CA LEU A 28 6.04 -0.81 1.99
C LEU A 28 7.48 -0.35 1.68
N THR A 29 7.66 0.94 1.40
CA THR A 29 8.99 1.55 1.22
C THR A 29 9.84 1.42 2.49
N GLU A 30 9.28 1.72 3.67
CA GLU A 30 9.96 1.55 4.96
C GLU A 30 10.37 0.09 5.22
N MET A 31 9.56 -0.87 4.78
CA MET A 31 9.86 -2.30 4.88
C MET A 31 10.83 -2.81 3.81
N GLY A 32 11.27 -1.96 2.87
CA GLY A 32 12.13 -2.35 1.76
C GLY A 32 11.46 -3.32 0.77
N ILE A 33 10.13 -3.31 0.69
CA ILE A 33 9.36 -4.15 -0.25
C ILE A 33 9.21 -3.37 -1.56
N GLN A 34 9.63 -3.98 -2.66
CA GLN A 34 9.43 -3.41 -3.99
C GLN A 34 7.97 -3.62 -4.44
N PHE A 35 7.39 -2.56 -5.02
CA PHE A 35 6.03 -2.58 -5.54
C PHE A 35 5.92 -1.70 -6.78
N GLU A 36 4.94 -2.01 -7.62
CA GLU A 36 4.48 -1.13 -8.69
C GLU A 36 3.27 -0.34 -8.18
N ASP A 37 3.24 0.95 -8.49
CA ASP A 37 2.13 1.83 -8.16
C ASP A 37 1.58 2.44 -9.44
N ARG A 38 0.31 2.14 -9.74
CA ARG A 38 -0.32 2.51 -11.01
C ARG A 38 -1.69 3.15 -10.79
N GLN A 39 -1.95 4.18 -11.57
CA GLN A 39 -3.29 4.71 -11.74
C GLN A 39 -4.09 3.80 -12.68
N ILE A 40 -5.28 3.38 -12.27
CA ILE A 40 -6.25 2.68 -13.11
C ILE A 40 -7.14 3.73 -13.77
N TYR A 41 -6.80 4.13 -15.00
CA TYR A 41 -7.51 5.17 -15.75
C TYR A 41 -9.01 4.88 -15.94
N LEU A 42 -9.37 3.63 -16.23
CA LEU A 42 -10.77 3.23 -16.49
C LEU A 42 -11.68 3.42 -15.29
N THR A 43 -11.18 3.19 -14.08
CA THR A 43 -11.99 3.27 -12.85
C THR A 43 -11.69 4.51 -12.03
N ARG A 44 -10.73 5.35 -12.44
CA ARG A 44 -10.13 6.39 -11.59
C ARG A 44 -9.62 5.85 -10.24
N GLY A 45 -9.33 4.54 -10.19
CA GLY A 45 -8.74 3.90 -9.02
C GLY A 45 -7.22 3.94 -9.06
N ARG A 46 -6.58 3.54 -7.97
CA ARG A 46 -5.14 3.31 -7.86
C ARG A 46 -4.90 1.87 -7.43
N GLN A 47 -3.79 1.29 -7.86
CA GLN A 47 -3.38 -0.06 -7.50
C GLN A 47 -1.92 -0.08 -7.12
N ILE A 48 -1.61 -0.76 -6.01
CA ILE A 48 -0.26 -1.11 -5.60
C ILE A 48 -0.12 -2.63 -5.76
N ALA A 49 0.82 -3.08 -6.58
CA ALA A 49 1.08 -4.50 -6.83
C ALA A 49 2.47 -4.88 -6.34
N VAL A 50 2.56 -5.96 -5.56
CA VAL A 50 3.84 -6.48 -5.04
C VAL A 50 4.23 -7.73 -5.79
N TYR A 51 5.53 -7.83 -6.11
CA TYR A 51 6.10 -8.93 -6.85
C TYR A 51 7.17 -9.65 -6.05
N GLU A 52 7.18 -10.98 -6.12
CA GLU A 52 8.30 -11.81 -5.68
C GLU A 52 8.80 -12.64 -6.86
N LYS A 53 10.12 -12.64 -7.10
CA LYS A 53 10.76 -13.41 -8.20
C LYS A 53 10.09 -13.18 -9.57
N GLY A 54 9.66 -11.94 -9.84
CA GLY A 54 9.01 -11.55 -11.10
C GLY A 54 7.55 -11.97 -11.23
N ARG A 55 6.91 -12.48 -10.17
CA ARG A 55 5.48 -12.83 -10.16
C ARG A 55 4.71 -11.95 -9.18
N LYS A 56 3.53 -11.48 -9.60
CA LYS A 56 2.64 -10.71 -8.72
C LYS A 56 2.13 -11.64 -7.63
N VAL A 57 2.44 -11.32 -6.38
CA VAL A 57 2.03 -12.13 -5.22
C VAL A 57 0.71 -11.64 -4.62
N TRP A 58 0.53 -10.33 -4.58
CA TRP A 58 -0.67 -9.68 -4.08
C TRP A 58 -0.74 -8.23 -4.59
N ASP A 59 -1.92 -7.66 -4.53
CA ASP A 59 -2.14 -6.25 -4.82
C ASP A 59 -3.23 -5.65 -3.94
N ALA A 60 -3.14 -4.35 -3.72
CA ALA A 60 -4.18 -3.53 -3.13
C ALA A 60 -4.74 -2.58 -4.18
N ILE A 61 -6.05 -2.37 -4.16
CA ILE A 61 -6.79 -1.48 -5.06
C ILE A 61 -7.65 -0.55 -4.22
N CYS A 62 -7.68 0.72 -4.62
CA CYS A 62 -8.61 1.71 -4.10
C CYS A 62 -9.26 2.39 -5.31
N GLY A 63 -10.53 2.10 -5.55
CA GLY A 63 -11.30 2.73 -6.62
C GLY A 63 -12.79 2.75 -6.31
N PRO A 64 -13.58 3.53 -7.07
CA PRO A 64 -15.02 3.69 -6.85
C PRO A 64 -15.82 2.37 -6.87
N PHE A 65 -15.28 1.33 -7.51
CA PHE A 65 -15.91 0.02 -7.68
C PHE A 65 -15.23 -1.09 -6.85
N SER A 66 -14.19 -0.76 -6.07
CA SER A 66 -13.53 -1.72 -5.19
C SER A 66 -14.24 -1.78 -3.83
N TYR A 67 -14.13 -2.92 -3.15
CA TYR A 67 -14.72 -3.13 -1.84
C TYR A 67 -14.13 -2.18 -0.79
N GLY A 68 -14.91 -1.17 -0.38
CA GLY A 68 -14.50 -0.11 0.55
C GLY A 68 -13.85 1.12 -0.12
N GLY A 69 -13.65 1.12 -1.44
CA GLY A 69 -12.95 2.19 -2.14
C GLY A 69 -13.69 3.54 -2.14
N GLN A 70 -15.03 3.54 -2.12
CA GLN A 70 -15.81 4.77 -1.93
C GLN A 70 -15.58 5.42 -0.55
N CYS A 71 -15.13 4.65 0.43
CA CYS A 71 -14.76 5.13 1.76
C CYS A 71 -13.25 5.45 1.87
N GLY A 72 -12.50 5.38 0.77
CA GLY A 72 -11.04 5.53 0.76
C GLY A 72 -10.28 4.34 1.36
N LEU A 73 -10.94 3.20 1.55
CA LEU A 73 -10.35 1.96 2.05
C LEU A 73 -9.91 1.05 0.89
N LEU A 74 -9.05 0.09 1.22
CA LEU A 74 -8.38 -0.78 0.28
C LEU A 74 -9.13 -2.12 0.15
N GLU A 75 -9.18 -2.60 -1.08
CA GLU A 75 -9.43 -4.00 -1.40
C GLU A 75 -8.09 -4.67 -1.67
N VAL A 76 -7.84 -5.81 -1.02
CA VAL A 76 -6.59 -6.56 -1.16
C VAL A 76 -6.89 -7.92 -1.75
N THR A 77 -6.07 -8.37 -2.70
CA THR A 77 -6.17 -9.72 -3.28
C THR A 77 -4.81 -10.39 -3.28
N GLY A 78 -4.79 -11.73 -3.28
CA GLY A 78 -3.57 -12.52 -3.41
C GLY A 78 -3.11 -13.19 -2.11
N VAL A 79 -1.86 -13.65 -2.09
CA VAL A 79 -1.37 -14.63 -1.13
C VAL A 79 -1.39 -14.17 0.33
N ILE A 80 -1.43 -12.85 0.59
CA ILE A 80 -1.50 -12.30 1.95
C ILE A 80 -2.92 -12.37 2.54
N VAL A 81 -3.94 -12.69 1.74
CA VAL A 81 -5.33 -12.82 2.19
C VAL A 81 -5.62 -14.26 2.65
N ASP A 82 -5.33 -15.25 1.81
CA ASP A 82 -5.70 -16.65 2.04
C ASP A 82 -4.52 -17.61 2.22
N GLY A 83 -3.28 -17.13 2.07
CA GLY A 83 -2.05 -17.91 2.19
C GLY A 83 -1.80 -18.90 1.04
N LYS A 84 -2.65 -18.93 0.00
CA LYS A 84 -2.68 -20.04 -0.97
C LYS A 84 -2.56 -19.61 -2.43
N ARG A 85 -3.13 -18.47 -2.86
CA ARG A 85 -3.20 -18.13 -4.30
C ARG A 85 -2.86 -16.67 -4.62
N GLU A 86 -2.17 -16.46 -5.73
CA GLU A 86 -1.85 -15.14 -6.31
C GLU A 86 -3.11 -14.35 -6.73
N ASN A 87 -4.20 -15.06 -7.07
CA ASN A 87 -5.54 -14.50 -7.32
C ASN A 87 -6.55 -15.05 -6.29
N GLY A 88 -6.13 -15.15 -5.03
CA GLY A 88 -6.95 -15.61 -3.91
C GLY A 88 -8.17 -14.71 -3.66
N GLU A 89 -8.92 -15.02 -2.61
CA GLU A 89 -10.09 -14.21 -2.23
C GLU A 89 -9.74 -12.73 -2.06
N ALA A 90 -10.68 -11.86 -2.45
CA ALA A 90 -10.57 -10.43 -2.24
C ALA A 90 -11.05 -10.08 -0.82
N LYS A 91 -10.28 -9.26 -0.12
CA LYS A 91 -10.64 -8.74 1.20
C LYS A 91 -10.72 -7.22 1.14
N GLY A 92 -11.94 -6.71 1.15
CA GLY A 92 -12.26 -5.28 1.14
C GLY A 92 -12.19 -4.59 2.49
N TRP A 93 -12.44 -3.27 2.50
CA TRP A 93 -12.53 -2.42 3.70
C TRP A 93 -11.27 -2.47 4.58
N GLN A 94 -10.09 -2.50 3.95
CA GLN A 94 -8.82 -2.55 4.67
C GLN A 94 -8.17 -1.17 4.77
N THR A 95 -7.62 -0.86 5.94
CA THR A 95 -6.65 0.24 6.11
C THR A 95 -5.26 -0.24 5.70
N ALA A 96 -4.35 0.68 5.42
CA ALA A 96 -2.94 0.39 5.19
C ALA A 96 -2.34 -0.44 6.33
N ASP A 97 -2.68 -0.11 7.59
CA ASP A 97 -2.21 -0.86 8.75
C ASP A 97 -2.69 -2.31 8.76
N ASN A 98 -3.96 -2.56 8.40
CA ASN A 98 -4.47 -3.92 8.27
C ASN A 98 -3.71 -4.68 7.18
N VAL A 99 -3.45 -4.06 6.03
CA VAL A 99 -2.68 -4.70 4.94
C VAL A 99 -1.27 -5.03 5.39
N ILE A 100 -0.59 -4.11 6.09
CA ILE A 100 0.75 -4.38 6.61
C ILE A 100 0.74 -5.50 7.65
N GLN A 101 -0.30 -5.62 8.47
CA GLN A 101 -0.44 -6.76 9.37
C GLN A 101 -0.57 -8.08 8.59
N MET A 102 -1.38 -8.12 7.52
CA MET A 102 -1.49 -9.30 6.65
C MET A 102 -0.14 -9.68 6.02
N VAL A 103 0.65 -8.69 5.59
CA VAL A 103 2.00 -8.93 5.05
C VAL A 103 2.92 -9.54 6.12
N ARG A 104 2.87 -9.04 7.35
CA ARG A 104 3.68 -9.57 8.47
C ARG A 104 3.27 -11.00 8.81
N ASP A 105 1.97 -11.27 8.89
CA ASP A 105 1.43 -12.59 9.19
C ASP A 105 1.84 -13.60 8.10
N TYR A 106 1.74 -13.22 6.83
CA TYR A 106 2.18 -14.04 5.70
C TYR A 106 3.68 -14.37 5.78
N LYS A 107 4.53 -13.36 6.04
CA LYS A 107 5.98 -13.57 6.19
C LYS A 107 6.29 -14.50 7.37
N CYS A 108 5.64 -14.31 8.51
CA CYS A 108 5.82 -15.17 9.69
C CYS A 108 5.43 -16.63 9.40
N ASN A 109 4.30 -16.84 8.71
CA ASN A 109 3.84 -18.18 8.35
C ASN A 109 4.73 -18.87 7.31
N LYS A 110 5.35 -18.11 6.40
CA LYS A 110 6.29 -18.64 5.39
C LYS A 110 7.66 -19.00 5.96
N SER A 111 8.04 -18.43 7.10
CA SER A 111 9.31 -18.73 7.80
C SER A 111 9.21 -19.91 8.77
N ARG A 112 8.02 -20.49 8.95
CA ARG A 112 7.80 -21.75 9.68
C ARG A 112 7.91 -22.93 8.72
#